data_AF-A0A7S2XWJ3-F1
#
_entry.id   AF-A0A7S2XWJ3-F1
#
_cell.length_a   1.000
_cell.length_b   1.000
_cell.length_c   1.000
_cell.angle_alpha   90.00
_cell.angle_beta   90.00
_cell.angle_gamma   90.00
#
_symmetry.space_group_name_H-M   'P 1'
#
loop_
_entity.id
_entity.type
_entity.pdbx_description
1 polymer ?
#
loop_
_entity_poly.entity_id
_entity_poly.type
_entity_poly.pdbx_seq_one_letter_code
_entity_poly.pdbx_strand_id
1 'polypeptide(L)'
;KKIVLRRALEFVPNSVKLWKTAIDLENVADARILLGRAVECVPHSVDMWLALARLETYDNARKVLNQAREALPTEPAIWITAAKLEEAQGNKQVVDRIIDKAIASLTQYQVVVDREHWLREAETAEAAGAP
;
A
#
# COMPACT_ATOMS: atom_id res chain seq x y z
N LYS A 1 -5.94 -21.02 17.92
CA LYS A 1 -4.87 -20.34 17.13
C LYS A 1 -5.00 -18.82 17.17
N LYS A 2 -6.16 -18.23 16.81
CA LYS A 2 -6.40 -16.76 16.81
C LYS A 2 -6.11 -16.05 18.15
N ILE A 3 -6.59 -16.60 19.28
CA ILE A 3 -6.38 -16.00 20.62
C ILE A 3 -4.87 -15.91 20.96
N VAL A 4 -4.11 -16.95 20.63
CA VAL A 4 -2.66 -16.99 20.88
C VAL A 4 -1.94 -15.95 20.04
N LEU A 5 -2.33 -15.77 18.77
CA LEU A 5 -1.74 -14.75 17.89
C LEU A 5 -2.08 -13.32 18.34
N ARG A 6 -3.33 -13.07 18.75
CA ARG A 6 -3.71 -11.75 19.29
C ARG A 6 -2.91 -11.42 20.56
N ARG A 7 -2.76 -12.39 21.46
CA ARG A 7 -1.91 -12.24 22.64
C ARG A 7 -0.45 -12.04 22.26
N ALA A 8 0.08 -12.76 21.27
CA ALA A 8 1.44 -12.56 20.80
C ALA A 8 1.67 -11.15 20.24
N LEU A 9 0.69 -10.59 19.52
CA LEU A 9 0.74 -9.22 19.01
C LEU A 9 0.69 -8.15 20.12
N GLU A 10 0.13 -8.45 21.29
CA GLU A 10 0.23 -7.56 22.46
C GLU A 10 1.67 -7.44 22.98
N PHE A 11 2.46 -8.52 22.89
CA PHE A 11 3.85 -8.53 23.36
C PHE A 11 4.86 -8.17 22.27
N VAL A 12 4.56 -8.47 21.00
CA VAL A 12 5.46 -8.25 19.86
C VAL A 12 4.71 -7.59 18.69
N PRO A 13 4.31 -6.31 18.85
CA PRO A 13 3.50 -5.61 17.84
C PRO A 13 4.28 -5.22 16.59
N ASN A 14 5.60 -5.20 16.61
CA ASN A 14 6.44 -4.81 15.46
C ASN A 14 6.77 -5.99 14.49
N SER A 15 6.22 -7.18 14.74
CA SER A 15 6.49 -8.36 13.91
C SER A 15 5.54 -8.45 12.72
N VAL A 16 6.04 -8.07 11.54
CA VAL A 16 5.31 -8.21 10.26
C VAL A 16 4.82 -9.64 10.04
N LYS A 17 5.65 -10.64 10.40
CA LYS A 17 5.29 -12.06 10.24
C LYS A 17 4.07 -12.44 11.09
N LEU A 18 4.01 -11.96 12.34
CA LEU A 18 2.86 -12.23 13.20
C LEU A 18 1.59 -11.57 12.65
N TRP A 19 1.69 -10.32 12.19
CA TRP A 19 0.57 -9.64 11.54
C TRP A 19 0.07 -10.38 10.31
N LYS A 20 0.94 -10.78 9.38
CA LYS A 20 0.57 -11.58 8.19
C LYS A 20 -0.21 -12.83 8.60
N THR A 21 0.35 -13.62 9.53
CA THR A 21 -0.32 -14.86 9.98
C THR A 21 -1.64 -14.62 10.71
N ALA A 22 -1.81 -13.47 11.37
CA ALA A 22 -3.06 -13.13 12.03
C ALA A 22 -4.12 -12.72 11.01
N ILE A 23 -3.75 -11.90 10.03
CA ILE A 23 -4.63 -11.40 8.96
C ILE A 23 -5.10 -12.56 8.08
N ASP A 24 -4.21 -13.48 7.70
CA ASP A 24 -4.54 -14.64 6.85
C ASP A 24 -5.59 -15.59 7.45
N LEU A 25 -5.84 -15.50 8.76
CA LEU A 25 -6.83 -16.32 9.46
C LEU A 25 -8.20 -15.65 9.59
N GLU A 26 -8.32 -14.38 9.24
CA GLU A 26 -9.55 -13.61 9.37
C GLU A 26 -10.31 -13.49 8.05
N ASN A 27 -11.61 -13.16 8.14
CA ASN A 27 -12.39 -12.79 6.95
C ASN A 27 -12.01 -11.37 6.50
N VAL A 28 -12.50 -10.93 5.33
CA VAL A 28 -12.16 -9.62 4.75
C VAL A 28 -12.45 -8.45 5.69
N ALA A 29 -13.57 -8.46 6.41
CA ALA A 29 -13.96 -7.36 7.29
C ALA A 29 -13.03 -7.26 8.51
N ASP A 30 -12.73 -8.39 9.14
CA ASP A 30 -11.83 -8.48 10.30
C ASP A 30 -10.37 -8.25 9.90
N ALA A 31 -9.96 -8.74 8.72
CA ALA A 31 -8.64 -8.51 8.14
C ALA A 31 -8.37 -7.02 7.92
N ARG A 32 -9.36 -6.26 7.41
CA ARG A 32 -9.27 -4.81 7.25
C ARG A 32 -9.04 -4.10 8.59
N ILE A 33 -9.76 -4.50 9.64
CA ILE A 33 -9.59 -3.93 10.99
C ILE A 33 -8.18 -4.24 11.53
N LEU A 34 -7.71 -5.48 11.39
CA LEU A 34 -6.37 -5.86 11.81
C LEU A 34 -5.28 -5.14 11.02
N LEU A 35 -5.46 -4.96 9.71
CA LEU A 35 -4.55 -4.22 8.84
C LEU A 35 -4.44 -2.74 9.25
N GLY A 36 -5.55 -2.11 9.64
CA GLY A 36 -5.54 -0.74 10.19
C GLY A 36 -4.63 -0.60 11.40
N ARG A 37 -4.70 -1.56 12.34
CA ARG A 37 -3.78 -1.59 13.50
C ARG A 37 -2.37 -2.00 13.10
N ALA A 38 -2.21 -2.89 12.12
CA ALA A 38 -0.91 -3.36 11.66
C ALA A 38 -0.09 -2.20 11.08
N VAL A 39 -0.68 -1.34 10.24
CA VAL A 39 0.06 -0.22 9.61
C VAL A 39 0.55 0.81 10.63
N GLU A 40 -0.13 0.97 11.77
CA GLU A 40 0.35 1.80 12.88
C GLU A 40 1.53 1.15 13.62
N CYS A 41 1.53 -0.19 13.76
CA CYS A 41 2.56 -0.92 14.50
C CYS A 41 3.80 -1.26 13.65
N VAL A 42 3.63 -1.43 12.34
CA VAL A 42 4.67 -1.75 11.37
C VAL A 42 4.60 -0.81 10.15
N PRO A 43 4.78 0.51 10.35
CA PRO A 43 4.59 1.50 9.28
C PRO A 43 5.58 1.36 8.13
N HIS A 44 6.69 0.65 8.34
CA HIS A 44 7.72 0.39 7.34
C HIS A 44 7.35 -0.74 6.36
N SER A 45 6.23 -1.44 6.60
CA SER A 45 5.83 -2.57 5.78
C SER A 45 4.92 -2.13 4.63
N VAL A 46 5.49 -1.96 3.43
CA VAL A 46 4.74 -1.63 2.19
C VAL A 46 3.56 -2.58 1.98
N ASP A 47 3.78 -3.90 2.13
CA ASP A 47 2.74 -4.92 1.95
C ASP A 47 1.48 -4.67 2.78
N MET A 48 1.63 -4.16 4.01
CA MET A 48 0.51 -3.92 4.92
C MET A 48 -0.32 -2.74 4.45
N TRP A 49 0.34 -1.66 4.03
CA TRP A 49 -0.31 -0.48 3.46
C TRP A 49 -1.07 -0.81 2.18
N LEU A 50 -0.45 -1.56 1.27
CA LEU A 50 -1.08 -1.93 0.00
C LEU A 50 -2.23 -2.91 0.21
N ALA A 51 -2.09 -3.87 1.13
CA ALA A 51 -3.17 -4.77 1.50
C ALA A 51 -4.36 -4.02 2.12
N LEU A 52 -4.10 -3.07 3.03
CA LEU A 52 -5.15 -2.24 3.63
C LEU A 52 -5.89 -1.42 2.57
N ALA A 53 -5.16 -0.73 1.69
CA ALA A 53 -5.75 0.08 0.63
C ALA A 53 -6.65 -0.74 -0.31
N ARG A 54 -6.30 -2.00 -0.59
CA ARG A 54 -7.11 -2.91 -1.44
C ARG A 54 -8.40 -3.37 -0.78
N LEU A 55 -8.47 -3.41 0.55
CA LEU A 55 -9.67 -3.82 1.29
C LEU A 55 -10.59 -2.64 1.66
N GLU A 56 -10.15 -1.41 1.42
CA GLU A 56 -10.88 -0.20 1.72
C GLU A 56 -11.79 0.26 0.58
N THR A 57 -12.75 1.12 0.91
CA THR A 57 -13.49 1.88 -0.12
C THR A 57 -12.57 2.89 -0.79
N TYR A 58 -12.92 3.36 -1.98
CA TYR A 58 -12.11 4.35 -2.72
C TYR A 58 -11.67 5.55 -1.85
N ASP A 59 -12.61 6.20 -1.14
CA ASP A 59 -12.29 7.36 -0.30
C ASP A 59 -11.32 7.04 0.84
N ASN A 60 -11.45 5.86 1.44
CA ASN A 60 -10.56 5.43 2.51
C ASN A 60 -9.20 4.96 1.96
N ALA A 61 -9.19 4.25 0.84
CA ALA A 61 -7.96 3.81 0.17
C ALA A 61 -7.08 5.01 -0.19
N ARG A 62 -7.65 6.14 -0.63
CA ARG A 62 -6.91 7.39 -0.84
C ARG A 62 -6.26 7.90 0.43
N LYS A 63 -6.98 7.90 1.57
CA LYS A 63 -6.44 8.32 2.87
C LYS A 63 -5.30 7.41 3.31
N VAL A 64 -5.50 6.10 3.21
CA VAL A 64 -4.50 5.08 3.55
C VAL A 64 -3.24 5.26 2.69
N LEU A 65 -3.38 5.43 1.37
CA LEU A 65 -2.23 5.63 0.48
C LEU A 65 -1.53 6.97 0.74
N ASN A 66 -2.24 8.03 1.13
CA ASN A 66 -1.60 9.28 1.53
C ASN A 66 -0.77 9.11 2.81
N GLN A 67 -1.33 8.45 3.83
CA GLN A 67 -0.60 8.11 5.06
C GLN A 67 0.61 7.22 4.77
N ALA A 68 0.46 6.25 3.88
CA ALA A 68 1.54 5.36 3.48
C ALA A 68 2.70 6.14 2.82
N ARG A 69 2.42 7.16 2.00
CA ARG A 69 3.47 8.01 1.40
C ARG A 69 4.22 8.87 2.42
N GLU A 70 3.53 9.30 3.49
CA GLU A 70 4.20 10.02 4.59
C GLU A 70 5.10 9.08 5.40
N ALA A 71 4.65 7.84 5.63
CA ALA A 71 5.43 6.83 6.35
C ALA A 71 6.61 6.26 5.53
N LEU A 72 6.44 6.14 4.22
CA LEU A 72 7.36 5.47 3.29
C LEU A 72 7.54 6.30 2.00
N PRO A 73 8.17 7.48 2.08
CA PRO A 73 8.27 8.39 0.94
C PRO A 73 9.21 7.90 -0.17
N THR A 74 10.05 6.92 0.13
CA THR A 74 11.02 6.28 -0.77
C THR A 74 10.44 5.13 -1.57
N GLU A 75 9.19 4.71 -1.31
CA GLU A 75 8.62 3.48 -1.86
C GLU A 75 7.75 3.77 -3.11
N PRO A 76 8.21 3.42 -4.33
CA PRO A 76 7.49 3.73 -5.57
C PRO A 76 6.16 2.97 -5.69
N ALA A 77 6.08 1.77 -5.12
CA ALA A 77 4.90 0.91 -5.19
C ALA A 77 3.64 1.58 -4.62
N ILE A 78 3.79 2.47 -3.62
CA ILE A 78 2.69 3.23 -3.02
C ILE A 78 2.14 4.27 -4.00
N TRP A 79 3.04 4.94 -4.73
CA TRP A 79 2.68 5.89 -5.78
C TRP A 79 2.00 5.22 -6.96
N ILE A 80 2.55 4.10 -7.42
CA ILE A 80 1.98 3.30 -8.53
C ILE A 80 0.59 2.79 -8.14
N THR A 81 0.42 2.28 -6.92
CA THR A 81 -0.89 1.81 -6.45
C THR A 81 -1.91 2.95 -6.37
N ALA A 82 -1.48 4.16 -6.00
CA ALA A 82 -2.35 5.33 -6.00
C ALA A 82 -2.74 5.77 -7.42
N ALA A 83 -1.82 5.73 -8.37
CA ALA A 83 -2.12 5.98 -9.77
C ALA A 83 -3.15 4.96 -10.29
N LYS A 84 -2.92 3.66 -10.06
CA LYS A 84 -3.84 2.56 -10.41
C LYS A 84 -5.24 2.75 -9.78
N LEU A 85 -5.31 3.24 -8.53
CA LEU A 85 -6.58 3.51 -7.86
C LEU A 85 -7.38 4.64 -8.55
N GLU A 86 -6.72 5.73 -8.92
CA GLU A 86 -7.37 6.87 -9.58
C GLU A 86 -7.73 6.55 -11.04
N GLU A 87 -6.89 5.79 -11.72
CA GLU A 87 -7.16 5.27 -13.07
C GLU A 87 -8.40 4.37 -13.09
N ALA A 88 -8.54 3.47 -12.12
CA ALA A 88 -9.72 2.62 -11.97
C ALA A 88 -11.02 3.40 -11.72
N GLN A 89 -10.93 4.66 -11.25
CA GLN A 89 -12.07 5.57 -11.12
C GLN A 89 -12.27 6.48 -12.35
N GLY A 90 -11.40 6.38 -13.36
CA GLY A 90 -11.45 7.21 -14.56
C GLY A 90 -10.82 8.61 -14.39
N ASN A 91 -10.10 8.85 -13.29
CA ASN A 91 -9.52 10.16 -12.97
C ASN A 91 -8.15 10.39 -13.65
N LYS A 92 -8.08 10.28 -14.98
CA LYS A 92 -6.80 10.33 -15.74
C LYS A 92 -5.95 11.58 -15.43
N GLN A 93 -6.57 12.75 -15.26
CA GLN A 93 -5.85 13.98 -14.88
C GLN A 93 -5.19 13.92 -13.50
N VAL A 94 -5.74 13.12 -12.58
CA VAL A 94 -5.17 12.92 -11.24
C VAL A 94 -4.00 11.95 -11.30
N VAL A 95 -4.06 10.95 -12.19
CA VAL A 95 -2.96 10.00 -12.43
C VAL A 95 -1.68 10.74 -12.81
N ASP A 96 -1.73 11.61 -13.82
CA ASP A 96 -0.56 12.40 -14.26
C ASP A 96 0.06 13.19 -13.09
N ARG A 97 -0.79 13.86 -12.30
CA ARG A 97 -0.35 14.61 -11.11
C ARG A 97 0.26 13.73 -10.03
N ILE A 98 -0.20 12.49 -9.88
CA ILE A 98 0.38 11.53 -8.93
C ILE A 98 1.75 11.09 -9.40
N ILE A 99 1.91 10.80 -10.70
CA ILE A 99 3.20 10.41 -11.29
C ILE A 99 4.21 11.54 -11.18
N ASP A 100 3.84 12.78 -11.50
CA ASP A 100 4.72 13.95 -11.35
C ASP A 100 5.21 14.12 -9.91
N LYS A 101 4.30 13.98 -8.94
CA LYS A 101 4.64 14.03 -7.51
C LYS A 101 5.52 12.86 -7.07
N ALA A 102 5.27 11.66 -7.61
CA ALA A 102 6.08 10.49 -7.34
C ALA A 102 7.52 10.71 -7.79
N ILE A 103 7.72 11.17 -9.02
CA ILE A 103 9.04 11.47 -9.57
C ILE A 103 9.74 12.55 -8.72
N ALA A 104 9.05 13.63 -8.38
CA ALA A 104 9.61 14.70 -7.54
C ALA A 104 10.03 14.20 -6.15
N SER A 105 9.17 13.44 -5.48
CA SER A 105 9.45 12.85 -4.16
C SER A 105 10.60 11.86 -4.22
N LEU A 106 10.55 10.88 -5.14
CA LEU A 106 11.61 9.86 -5.26
C LEU A 106 12.96 10.48 -5.60
N THR A 107 12.98 11.49 -6.47
CA THR A 107 14.20 12.26 -6.79
C THR A 107 14.74 13.01 -5.56
N GLN A 108 13.86 13.60 -4.74
CA GLN A 108 14.25 14.27 -3.50
C GLN A 108 14.96 13.31 -2.52
N TYR A 109 14.50 12.06 -2.44
CA TYR A 109 15.15 11.03 -1.61
C TYR A 109 16.27 10.26 -2.33
N GLN A 110 16.68 10.70 -3.53
CA GLN A 110 17.71 10.08 -4.35
C GLN A 110 17.42 8.61 -4.72
N VAL A 111 16.14 8.23 -4.76
CA VAL A 111 15.71 6.92 -5.23
C VAL A 111 15.70 6.94 -6.76
N VAL A 112 16.66 6.25 -7.37
CA VAL A 112 16.69 6.04 -8.82
C VAL A 112 15.84 4.83 -9.14
N VAL A 113 14.66 5.08 -9.70
CA VAL A 113 13.86 4.02 -10.32
C VAL A 113 14.33 3.89 -11.76
N ASP A 114 14.87 2.72 -12.11
CA ASP A 114 15.36 2.48 -13.46
C ASP A 114 14.20 2.45 -14.47
N ARG A 115 14.55 2.67 -15.74
CA ARG A 115 13.57 2.66 -16.83
C ARG A 115 12.90 1.30 -16.96
N GLU A 116 13.64 0.21 -16.75
CA GLU A 116 13.13 -1.15 -16.89
C GLU A 116 12.05 -1.46 -15.84
N HIS A 117 12.22 -1.01 -14.60
CA HIS A 117 11.23 -1.15 -13.54
C HIS A 117 9.96 -0.36 -13.88
N TRP A 118 10.08 0.89 -14.32
CA TRP A 118 8.92 1.68 -14.76
C TRP A 118 8.16 1.01 -15.91
N LEU A 119 8.88 0.49 -16.90
CA LEU A 119 8.27 -0.23 -18.03
C LEU A 119 7.57 -1.50 -17.55
N ARG A 120 8.19 -2.28 -16.68
CA ARG A 120 7.60 -3.49 -16.12
C ARG A 120 6.33 -3.19 -15.33
N GLU A 121 6.33 -2.14 -14.52
CA GLU A 121 5.16 -1.72 -13.76
C GLU A 121 4.03 -1.24 -14.67
N ALA A 122 4.35 -0.55 -15.77
CA ALA A 122 3.38 -0.18 -16.81
C ALA A 122 2.79 -1.41 -17.50
N GLU A 123 3.62 -2.37 -17.93
CA GLU A 123 3.18 -3.64 -18.53
C GLU A 123 2.25 -4.41 -17.59
N THR A 124 2.56 -4.46 -16.28
CA THR A 124 1.69 -5.12 -15.31
C THR A 124 0.35 -4.39 -15.12
N ALA A 125 0.33 -3.07 -15.28
CA ALA A 125 -0.90 -2.27 -15.19
C ALA A 125 -1.80 -2.53 -16.40
N GLU A 126 -1.22 -2.54 -17.61
CA GLU A 126 -1.93 -2.86 -18.86
C GLU A 126 -2.49 -4.29 -18.83
N ALA A 127 -1.68 -5.27 -18.38
CA ALA A 127 -2.12 -6.65 -18.25
C ALA A 127 -3.26 -6.84 -17.25
N ALA A 128 -3.37 -5.97 -16.24
CA ALA A 128 -4.44 -5.98 -15.26
C ALA A 128 -5.77 -5.37 -15.77
N GLY A 129 -5.81 -4.91 -17.02
CA GLY A 129 -7.03 -4.38 -17.65
C GLY A 129 -7.37 -2.96 -17.21
N ALA A 130 -6.37 -2.16 -16.85
CA ALA A 130 -6.55 -0.73 -16.62
C ALA A 130 -7.06 -0.03 -17.90
N PRO A 131 -8.13 0.78 -17.84
CA PRO A 131 -8.83 1.35 -19.01
C PRO A 131 -8.25 2.66 -19.59
#